data_AF-A0A656QEX2-F1
#
_entry.id   AF-A0A656QEX2-F1
#
_cell.length_a   1.000
_cell.length_b   1.000
_cell.length_c   1.000
_cell.angle_alpha   90.00
_cell.angle_beta   90.00
_cell.angle_gamma   90.00
#
_symmetry.space_group_name_H-M   'P 1'
#
loop_
_entity.id
_entity.type
_entity.pdbx_description
1 polymer ?
#
loop_
_entity_poly.entity_id
_entity_poly.type
_entity_poly.pdbx_seq_one_letter_code
_entity_poly.pdbx_strand_id
1 'polypeptide(L)'
;MNMLQPRILSAFACILLIAGCAASLSEQGNEGASTNQPASASSLPVQSANDDSVSTEITSSDRPDETPTARAYHQAGIASWYGRTFHGRRTASGERFDMYAMTAAHRTLPLGSWIRVTLPGGSPSVLVRINDRGPVSRNRIIDLSYGAAAALGIVRRGSAQVELSTDSVFHTPS
;
A
#
# COMPACT_ATOMS: atom_id res chain seq x y z
N MET A 1 -17.04 -72.01 0.32
CA MET A 1 -15.82 -71.68 -0.46
C MET A 1 -15.46 -70.24 -0.11
N ASN A 2 -14.33 -69.94 0.54
CA ASN A 2 -12.97 -69.83 -0.03
C ASN A 2 -12.92 -68.68 -1.09
N MET A 3 -12.00 -67.71 -1.05
CA MET A 3 -10.72 -67.67 -0.30
C MET A 3 -10.15 -66.24 -0.18
N LEU A 4 -9.34 -66.04 0.88
CA LEU A 4 -8.13 -65.21 1.03
C LEU A 4 -7.92 -63.89 0.24
N GLN A 5 -7.54 -62.87 1.00
CA GLN A 5 -6.71 -61.73 0.58
C GLN A 5 -5.29 -62.18 0.18
N PRO A 6 -4.53 -61.33 -0.53
CA PRO A 6 -3.23 -60.94 0.04
C PRO A 6 -2.98 -59.43 0.03
N ARG A 7 -2.45 -58.94 1.17
CA ARG A 7 -1.84 -57.62 1.30
C ARG A 7 -0.43 -57.71 0.73
N ILE A 8 -0.01 -56.79 -0.14
CA ILE A 8 1.40 -56.67 -0.55
C ILE A 8 2.01 -55.47 0.17
N LEU A 9 3.04 -55.77 0.95
CA LEU A 9 3.80 -54.87 1.81
C LEU A 9 5.24 -54.81 1.27
N SER A 10 5.64 -53.72 0.62
CA SER A 10 7.03 -53.35 0.30
C SER A 10 7.06 -52.06 -0.53
N ALA A 11 8.03 -51.16 -0.40
CA ALA A 11 9.06 -51.02 0.63
C ALA A 11 9.50 -49.54 0.70
N PHE A 12 10.03 -49.12 1.85
CA PHE A 12 10.75 -47.84 1.95
C PHE A 12 12.00 -47.86 1.08
N ALA A 13 12.19 -46.82 0.26
CA ALA A 13 13.47 -46.50 -0.36
C ALA A 13 13.84 -45.05 -0.04
N CYS A 14 14.43 -44.85 1.15
CA CYS A 14 15.09 -43.60 1.49
C CYS A 14 16.35 -43.43 0.63
N ILE A 15 16.41 -42.42 -0.22
CA ILE A 15 17.67 -41.85 -0.71
C ILE A 15 17.64 -40.34 -0.44
N LEU A 16 18.25 -39.98 0.69
CA LEU A 16 18.73 -38.63 0.99
C LEU A 16 20.07 -38.38 0.27
N LEU A 17 20.61 -37.16 0.42
CA LEU A 17 21.76 -36.56 -0.28
C LEU A 17 21.33 -35.91 -1.62
N ILE A 18 21.74 -34.69 -1.95
CA ILE A 18 23.01 -34.01 -1.61
C ILE A 18 22.75 -32.61 -1.01
N ALA A 19 23.61 -32.20 -0.06
CA ALA A 19 23.62 -30.86 0.52
C ALA A 19 24.43 -29.86 -0.34
N GLY A 20 23.99 -28.60 -0.42
CA GLY A 20 24.75 -27.48 -0.99
C GLY A 20 24.92 -26.37 0.05
N CYS A 21 26.16 -25.94 0.29
CA CYS A 21 26.54 -25.00 1.37
C CYS A 21 26.90 -23.59 0.87
N ALA A 22 26.83 -22.61 1.79
CA ALA A 22 27.49 -21.28 1.80
C ALA A 22 27.10 -20.28 0.67
N ALA A 23 26.58 -19.08 0.97
CA ALA A 23 27.29 -17.87 1.48
C ALA A 23 28.31 -17.32 0.46
N SER A 24 28.34 -16.03 0.10
CA SER A 24 28.47 -14.88 1.02
C SER A 24 27.93 -13.55 0.46
N LEU A 25 27.94 -12.52 1.32
CA LEU A 25 27.53 -11.13 1.07
C LEU A 25 28.41 -10.42 0.02
N SER A 26 27.84 -9.42 -0.67
CA SER A 26 28.58 -8.36 -1.36
C SER A 26 28.09 -7.00 -0.86
N GLU A 27 28.81 -6.46 0.11
CA GLU A 27 28.63 -5.13 0.66
C GLU A 27 29.54 -4.16 -0.13
N GLN A 28 28.97 -3.09 -0.70
CA GLN A 28 29.77 -2.00 -1.23
C GLN A 28 28.96 -0.69 -1.17
N GLY A 29 29.31 0.15 -0.20
CA GLY A 29 28.81 1.51 -0.12
C GLY A 29 29.58 2.44 -1.06
N ASN A 30 29.07 3.65 -1.23
CA ASN A 30 29.87 4.79 -1.67
C ASN A 30 29.34 6.06 -1.01
N GLU A 31 30.06 6.56 -0.02
CA GLU A 31 29.80 7.86 0.59
C GLU A 31 30.37 8.97 -0.29
N GLY A 32 29.52 9.93 -0.69
CA GLY A 32 29.87 10.99 -1.63
C GLY A 32 29.59 12.38 -1.07
N ALA A 33 30.13 12.70 0.10
CA ALA A 33 30.05 14.05 0.65
C ALA A 33 31.04 14.99 -0.07
N SER A 34 30.54 16.07 -0.67
CA SER A 34 31.37 17.16 -1.21
C SER A 34 31.07 18.47 -0.49
N THR A 35 31.82 18.72 0.57
CA THR A 35 31.89 20.00 1.28
C THR A 35 32.40 21.11 0.35
N ASN A 36 31.90 22.34 0.51
CA ASN A 36 32.62 23.56 0.11
C ASN A 36 32.15 24.76 0.95
N GLN A 37 33.11 25.37 1.65
CA GLN A 37 33.07 26.58 2.50
C GLN A 37 34.55 27.04 2.59
N PRO A 38 34.91 28.25 3.09
CA PRO A 38 34.15 29.47 3.39
C PRO A 38 34.67 30.65 2.51
N ALA A 39 34.39 31.95 2.67
CA ALA A 39 33.86 32.77 3.77
C ALA A 39 32.98 33.94 3.19
N SER A 40 32.85 35.18 3.69
CA SER A 40 33.56 35.95 4.73
C SER A 40 32.67 37.04 5.38
N ALA A 41 33.29 37.91 6.18
CA ALA A 41 32.72 38.84 7.15
C ALA A 41 32.34 40.25 6.64
N SER A 42 31.40 40.91 7.34
CA SER A 42 31.59 42.25 7.94
C SER A 42 30.43 42.63 8.90
N SER A 43 30.63 43.69 9.70
CA SER A 43 29.96 43.96 10.99
C SER A 43 28.79 44.97 10.98
N LEU A 44 28.07 45.01 12.11
CA LEU A 44 26.92 45.89 12.47
C LEU A 44 27.23 47.41 12.46
N PRO A 45 26.21 48.29 12.52
CA PRO A 45 25.77 48.80 13.84
C PRO A 45 24.24 48.99 14.04
N VAL A 46 23.87 49.34 15.27
CA VAL A 46 22.51 49.45 15.86
C VAL A 46 21.98 50.89 15.89
N GLN A 47 20.66 51.09 15.70
CA GLN A 47 19.75 52.14 16.29
C GLN A 47 18.39 52.15 15.55
N SER A 48 17.24 52.58 16.08
CA SER A 48 16.81 52.95 17.45
C SER A 48 15.28 52.73 17.56
N ALA A 49 14.71 52.84 18.77
CA ALA A 49 13.29 52.67 19.04
C ALA A 49 12.41 53.82 18.52
N ASN A 50 11.10 53.56 18.38
CA ASN A 50 10.03 54.55 18.49
C ASN A 50 8.74 53.87 18.99
N ASP A 51 7.83 54.70 19.51
CA ASP A 51 6.99 54.38 20.67
C ASP A 51 5.48 54.25 20.36
N ASP A 52 4.75 53.73 21.36
CA ASP A 52 3.32 53.90 21.64
C ASP A 52 2.26 53.93 20.50
N SER A 53 1.36 52.94 20.55
CA SER A 53 -0.10 53.21 20.59
C SER A 53 -0.91 51.97 20.98
N VAL A 54 -1.49 52.00 22.17
CA VAL A 54 -2.46 50.99 22.66
C VAL A 54 -3.85 51.28 22.11
N SER A 55 -4.51 50.29 21.50
CA SER A 55 -5.96 50.01 21.69
C SER A 55 -6.39 48.70 21.04
N THR A 56 -6.75 47.75 21.90
CA THR A 56 -7.93 46.87 21.80
C THR A 56 -8.51 46.57 20.41
N GLU A 57 -8.33 45.34 19.94
CA GLU A 57 -9.49 44.45 19.73
C GLU A 57 -9.07 42.97 19.79
N ILE A 58 -9.28 42.34 20.95
CA ILE A 58 -9.37 40.88 21.02
C ILE A 58 -10.75 40.50 20.51
N THR A 59 -10.87 40.35 19.19
CA THR A 59 -11.91 39.51 18.60
C THR A 59 -11.31 38.15 18.31
N SER A 60 -11.27 37.32 19.36
CA SER A 60 -11.12 35.88 19.26
C SER A 60 -12.37 35.29 18.57
N SER A 61 -12.44 35.47 17.24
CA SER A 61 -13.41 34.77 16.40
C SER A 61 -12.89 33.38 16.14
N ASP A 62 -13.29 32.47 17.02
CA ASP A 62 -13.27 31.02 16.84
C ASP A 62 -13.60 30.64 15.38
N ARG A 63 -12.55 30.26 14.65
CA ARG A 63 -12.66 29.47 13.43
C ARG A 63 -11.78 28.25 13.69
N PRO A 64 -12.30 27.02 13.57
CA PRO A 64 -11.40 25.88 13.45
C PRO A 64 -10.51 26.16 12.23
N ASP A 65 -9.22 25.90 12.40
CA ASP A 65 -8.25 25.94 11.32
C ASP A 65 -8.70 24.93 10.25
N GLU A 66 -9.42 25.40 9.23
CA GLU A 66 -9.72 24.63 8.03
C GLU A 66 -8.46 24.52 7.17
N THR A 67 -7.46 23.84 7.74
CA THR A 67 -6.48 23.09 6.96
C THR A 67 -7.28 22.32 5.90
N PRO A 68 -7.03 22.48 4.60
CA PRO A 68 -7.87 21.88 3.57
C PRO A 68 -7.89 20.35 3.71
N THR A 69 -8.92 19.83 4.38
CA THR A 69 -9.02 18.39 4.62
C THR A 69 -9.14 17.73 3.25
N ALA A 70 -8.16 16.88 2.92
CA ALA A 70 -8.09 16.29 1.59
C ALA A 70 -9.40 15.52 1.34
N ARG A 71 -10.19 16.02 0.38
CA ARG A 71 -11.60 15.66 0.22
C ARG A 71 -11.76 14.14 0.21
N ALA A 72 -12.49 13.61 1.18
CA ALA A 72 -12.68 12.18 1.34
C ALA A 72 -13.19 11.55 0.03
N TYR A 73 -12.43 10.60 -0.49
CA TYR A 73 -12.77 9.89 -1.72
C TYR A 73 -13.73 8.75 -1.40
N HIS A 74 -14.82 8.66 -2.17
CA HIS A 74 -15.77 7.56 -2.11
C HIS A 74 -16.18 7.12 -3.52
N GLN A 75 -16.25 5.81 -3.76
CA GLN A 75 -16.74 5.24 -5.01
C GLN A 75 -17.36 3.85 -4.80
N ALA A 76 -18.55 3.60 -5.35
CA ALA A 76 -19.19 2.29 -5.34
C ALA A 76 -19.13 1.60 -6.72
N GLY A 77 -19.11 0.28 -6.77
CA GLY A 77 -19.08 -0.49 -8.02
C GLY A 77 -18.51 -1.91 -7.86
N ILE A 78 -18.24 -2.58 -8.98
CA ILE A 78 -17.77 -3.97 -8.97
C ILE A 78 -16.25 -4.04 -8.74
N ALA A 79 -15.85 -4.84 -7.75
CA ALA A 79 -14.50 -5.37 -7.61
C ALA A 79 -14.37 -6.74 -8.29
N SER A 80 -13.19 -7.06 -8.84
CA SER A 80 -12.77 -8.45 -9.05
C SER A 80 -11.37 -8.68 -8.47
N TRP A 81 -10.68 -9.75 -8.84
CA TRP A 81 -9.33 -10.01 -8.40
C TRP A 81 -8.44 -10.62 -9.51
N TYR A 82 -7.13 -10.38 -9.40
CA TYR A 82 -6.10 -10.92 -10.27
C TYR A 82 -5.08 -11.73 -9.46
N GLY A 83 -4.48 -12.73 -10.09
CA GLY A 83 -3.77 -13.80 -9.37
C GLY A 83 -2.55 -14.35 -10.10
N ARG A 84 -2.30 -15.65 -9.93
CA ARG A 84 -1.05 -16.37 -10.26
C ARG A 84 -0.35 -15.94 -11.57
N THR A 85 -1.09 -15.76 -12.67
CA THR A 85 -0.55 -15.36 -13.99
C THR A 85 0.18 -14.02 -13.99
N PHE A 86 -0.08 -13.16 -13.00
CA PHE A 86 0.57 -11.86 -12.84
C PHE A 86 1.72 -11.87 -11.83
N HIS A 87 1.83 -12.91 -11.00
CA HIS A 87 2.76 -12.94 -9.87
C HIS A 87 4.22 -12.76 -10.32
N GLY A 88 4.95 -11.89 -9.62
CA GLY A 88 6.35 -11.55 -9.91
C GLY A 88 6.54 -10.57 -11.08
N ARG A 89 5.51 -10.24 -11.87
CA ARG A 89 5.58 -9.19 -12.93
C ARG A 89 5.67 -7.81 -12.30
N ARG A 90 6.20 -6.82 -13.03
CA ARG A 90 6.18 -5.42 -12.60
C ARG A 90 4.75 -4.85 -12.69
N THR A 91 4.36 -4.12 -11.65
CA THR A 91 3.16 -3.27 -11.58
C THR A 91 3.47 -1.86 -12.07
N ALA A 92 2.45 -1.00 -12.17
CA ALA A 92 2.63 0.42 -12.48
C ALA A 92 3.43 1.22 -11.44
N SER A 93 3.54 0.77 -10.17
CA SER A 93 4.49 1.38 -9.21
C SER A 93 5.95 0.94 -9.42
N GLY A 94 6.21 0.04 -10.38
CA GLY A 94 7.53 -0.52 -10.67
C GLY A 94 7.90 -1.73 -9.79
N GLU A 95 7.19 -1.94 -8.69
CA GLU A 95 7.34 -3.09 -7.79
C GLU A 95 6.92 -4.40 -8.46
N ARG A 96 7.42 -5.54 -7.96
CA ARG A 96 6.92 -6.86 -8.37
C ARG A 96 5.59 -7.17 -7.67
N PHE A 97 4.61 -7.63 -8.42
CA PHE A 97 3.31 -8.03 -7.90
C PHE A 97 3.42 -9.31 -7.05
N ASP A 98 3.23 -9.18 -5.74
CA ASP A 98 2.90 -10.30 -4.88
C ASP A 98 1.38 -10.49 -4.85
N MET A 99 0.91 -11.70 -5.19
CA MET A 99 -0.51 -12.03 -5.17
C MET A 99 -1.06 -12.21 -3.76
N TYR A 100 -0.21 -12.41 -2.75
CA TYR A 100 -0.59 -12.59 -1.35
C TYR A 100 -0.58 -11.29 -0.53
N ALA A 101 0.08 -10.24 -1.02
CA ALA A 101 0.12 -8.92 -0.37
C ALA A 101 -1.22 -8.17 -0.46
N MET A 102 -1.49 -7.27 0.49
CA MET A 102 -2.71 -6.44 0.55
C MET A 102 -2.68 -5.27 -0.45
N THR A 103 -2.74 -5.60 -1.73
CA THR A 103 -2.60 -4.63 -2.84
C THR A 103 -3.75 -4.69 -3.84
N ALA A 104 -3.91 -3.63 -4.65
CA ALA A 104 -4.94 -3.53 -5.68
C ALA A 104 -4.53 -2.64 -6.87
N ALA A 105 -5.18 -2.89 -8.00
CA ALA A 105 -5.09 -2.09 -9.23
C ALA A 105 -6.29 -1.13 -9.35
N HIS A 106 -6.02 0.16 -9.55
CA HIS A 106 -7.05 1.17 -9.77
C HIS A 106 -6.63 2.20 -10.84
N ARG A 107 -7.62 2.78 -11.54
CA ARG A 107 -7.39 3.57 -12.77
C ARG A 107 -6.68 4.89 -12.51
N THR A 108 -7.21 5.68 -11.57
CA THR A 108 -6.87 7.10 -11.38
C THR A 108 -6.23 7.39 -10.02
N LEU A 109 -6.67 6.71 -8.96
CA LEU A 109 -6.10 6.84 -7.62
C LEU A 109 -4.55 6.82 -7.60
N PRO A 110 -3.90 7.64 -6.75
CA PRO A 110 -2.45 7.70 -6.65
C PRO A 110 -1.84 6.32 -6.32
N LEU A 111 -0.72 6.01 -6.95
CA LEU A 111 0.07 4.85 -6.53
C LEU A 111 0.64 5.14 -5.13
N GLY A 112 0.65 4.12 -4.26
CA GLY A 112 0.98 4.27 -2.84
C GLY A 112 -0.21 4.62 -1.94
N SER A 113 -1.34 5.12 -2.47
CA SER A 113 -2.51 5.45 -1.65
C SER A 113 -3.15 4.20 -1.02
N TRP A 114 -3.73 4.36 0.16
CA TRP A 114 -4.45 3.32 0.88
C TRP A 114 -5.96 3.54 0.80
N ILE A 115 -6.69 2.47 0.46
CA ILE A 115 -8.14 2.47 0.27
C ILE A 115 -8.76 1.35 1.07
N ARG A 116 -9.81 1.66 1.80
CA ARG A 116 -10.70 0.68 2.41
C ARG A 116 -11.71 0.20 1.37
N VAL A 117 -11.82 -1.12 1.22
CA VAL A 117 -12.73 -1.81 0.31
C VAL A 117 -13.74 -2.58 1.16
N THR A 118 -15.00 -2.22 1.09
CA THR A 118 -16.08 -2.73 1.97
C THR A 118 -17.15 -3.45 1.16
N LEU A 119 -17.61 -4.60 1.62
CA LEU A 119 -18.82 -5.24 1.10
C LEU A 119 -20.07 -4.54 1.67
N PRO A 120 -21.11 -4.25 0.85
CA PRO A 120 -22.35 -3.63 1.31
C PRO A 120 -23.03 -4.43 2.44
N GLY A 121 -23.72 -3.73 3.33
CA GLY A 121 -24.41 -4.34 4.48
C GLY A 121 -23.57 -4.42 5.76
N GLY A 122 -22.44 -3.71 5.84
CA GLY A 122 -21.72 -3.46 7.10
C GLY A 122 -20.61 -4.45 7.46
N SER A 123 -20.34 -5.47 6.64
CA SER A 123 -19.14 -6.34 6.75
C SER A 123 -19.01 -7.29 5.57
N PRO A 124 -17.81 -7.85 5.29
CA PRO A 124 -16.48 -7.44 5.78
C PRO A 124 -15.86 -6.27 4.98
N SER A 125 -14.71 -5.75 5.44
CA SER A 125 -13.87 -4.79 4.70
C SER A 125 -12.39 -5.15 4.77
N VAL A 126 -11.61 -4.66 3.82
CA VAL A 126 -10.14 -4.79 3.78
C VAL A 126 -9.47 -3.46 3.45
N LEU A 127 -8.29 -3.20 4.00
CA LEU A 127 -7.44 -2.08 3.62
C LEU A 127 -6.42 -2.54 2.59
N VAL A 128 -6.30 -1.86 1.45
CA VAL A 128 -5.37 -2.20 0.36
C VAL A 128 -4.58 -0.99 -0.11
N ARG A 129 -3.32 -1.22 -0.50
CA ARG A 129 -2.50 -0.20 -1.17
C ARG A 129 -2.68 -0.28 -2.69
N ILE A 130 -2.91 0.85 -3.32
CA ILE A 130 -2.95 0.96 -4.79
C ILE A 130 -1.51 0.92 -5.32
N ASN A 131 -1.11 -0.16 -5.98
CA ASN A 131 0.24 -0.30 -6.57
C ASN A 131 0.23 -0.53 -8.09
N ASP A 132 -0.94 -0.72 -8.70
CA ASP A 132 -1.04 -1.00 -10.13
C ASP A 132 -2.18 -0.25 -10.84
N ARG A 133 -2.20 -0.31 -12.17
CA ARG A 133 -3.19 0.35 -13.04
C ARG A 133 -4.13 -0.67 -13.66
N GLY A 134 -5.42 -0.38 -13.56
CA GLY A 134 -6.52 -1.24 -13.99
C GLY A 134 -7.80 -0.86 -13.22
N PRO A 135 -8.89 -1.63 -13.30
CA PRO A 135 -9.16 -2.69 -14.26
C PRO A 135 -9.12 -2.19 -15.71
N VAL A 136 -8.90 -3.07 -16.69
CA VAL A 136 -9.10 -2.70 -18.11
C VAL A 136 -10.59 -2.62 -18.44
N SER A 137 -11.40 -3.54 -17.90
CA SER A 137 -12.86 -3.57 -18.13
C SER A 137 -13.58 -2.39 -17.50
N ARG A 138 -14.47 -1.73 -18.25
CA ARG A 138 -15.20 -0.54 -17.77
C ARG A 138 -16.29 -0.82 -16.73
N ASN A 139 -16.73 -2.08 -16.59
CA ASN A 139 -17.73 -2.46 -15.58
C ASN A 139 -17.15 -2.74 -14.18
N ARG A 140 -15.83 -2.62 -13.99
CA ARG A 140 -15.16 -2.81 -12.70
C ARG A 140 -14.40 -1.55 -12.29
N ILE A 141 -14.42 -1.26 -10.99
CA ILE A 141 -13.76 -0.09 -10.41
C ILE A 141 -12.36 -0.43 -9.88
N ILE A 142 -12.20 -1.63 -9.31
CA ILE A 142 -10.94 -2.10 -8.69
C ILE A 142 -10.72 -3.58 -9.00
N ASP A 143 -9.46 -3.97 -9.22
CA ASP A 143 -9.06 -5.38 -9.23
C ASP A 143 -8.13 -5.61 -8.03
N LEU A 144 -8.49 -6.54 -7.15
CA LEU A 144 -7.74 -6.88 -5.93
C LEU A 144 -6.66 -7.93 -6.20
N SER A 145 -5.60 -7.93 -5.40
CA SER A 145 -4.75 -9.11 -5.20
C SER A 145 -5.56 -10.31 -4.68
N TYR A 146 -5.03 -11.53 -4.85
CA TYR A 146 -5.64 -12.73 -4.28
C TYR A 146 -5.71 -12.67 -2.74
N GLY A 147 -4.67 -12.16 -2.07
CA GLY A 147 -4.64 -11.97 -0.62
C GLY A 147 -5.77 -11.05 -0.12
N ALA A 148 -5.91 -9.86 -0.71
CA ALA A 148 -7.00 -8.95 -0.37
C ALA A 148 -8.38 -9.52 -0.71
N ALA A 149 -8.52 -10.21 -1.85
CA ALA A 149 -9.78 -10.86 -2.23
C ALA A 149 -10.16 -12.02 -1.30
N ALA A 150 -9.17 -12.74 -0.75
CA ALA A 150 -9.37 -13.81 0.22
C ALA A 150 -9.82 -13.24 1.57
N ALA A 151 -9.15 -12.20 2.06
CA ALA A 151 -9.52 -11.48 3.28
C ALA A 151 -10.92 -10.83 3.18
N LEU A 152 -11.31 -10.33 2.00
CA LEU A 152 -12.67 -9.80 1.74
C LEU A 152 -13.71 -10.91 1.50
N GLY A 153 -13.29 -12.17 1.34
CA GLY A 153 -14.19 -13.32 1.13
C GLY A 153 -14.77 -13.45 -0.29
N ILE A 154 -14.23 -12.75 -1.29
CA ILE A 154 -14.79 -12.72 -2.66
C ILE A 154 -14.17 -13.73 -3.64
N VAL A 155 -13.07 -14.42 -3.28
CA VAL A 155 -12.33 -15.35 -4.17
C VAL A 155 -13.27 -16.33 -4.89
N ARG A 156 -14.15 -17.02 -4.14
CA ARG A 156 -15.10 -18.01 -4.70
C ARG A 156 -16.16 -17.41 -5.62
N ARG A 157 -16.48 -16.12 -5.47
CA ARG A 157 -17.45 -15.39 -6.31
C ARG A 157 -16.81 -14.77 -7.55
N GLY A 158 -15.49 -14.62 -7.58
CA GLY A 158 -14.74 -13.92 -8.64
C GLY A 158 -14.86 -12.39 -8.57
N SER A 159 -16.06 -11.89 -8.29
CA SER A 159 -16.37 -10.46 -8.18
C SER A 159 -17.47 -10.18 -7.16
N ALA A 160 -17.55 -8.94 -6.69
CA ALA A 160 -18.64 -8.45 -5.83
C ALA A 160 -18.86 -6.93 -6.02
N GLN A 161 -20.05 -6.44 -5.68
CA GLN A 161 -20.26 -5.02 -5.44
C GLN A 161 -19.51 -4.61 -4.18
N VAL A 162 -18.78 -3.51 -4.23
CA VAL A 162 -18.02 -2.94 -3.09
C VAL A 162 -18.20 -1.42 -3.02
N GLU A 163 -17.85 -0.88 -1.87
CA GLU A 163 -17.64 0.55 -1.63
C GLU A 163 -16.15 0.79 -1.33
N LEU A 164 -15.58 1.80 -1.97
CA LEU A 164 -14.23 2.30 -1.73
C LEU A 164 -14.30 3.56 -0.90
N SER A 165 -13.43 3.70 0.10
CA SER A 165 -13.19 4.97 0.78
C SER A 165 -11.70 5.19 1.06
N THR A 166 -11.26 6.45 1.07
CA THR A 166 -9.97 6.81 1.69
C THR A 166 -9.97 6.43 3.15
N ASP A 167 -8.88 5.82 3.62
CA ASP A 167 -8.69 5.55 5.05
C ASP A 167 -8.02 6.78 5.68
N SER A 168 -8.78 7.53 6.49
CA SER A 168 -8.37 8.84 7.04
C SER A 168 -7.12 8.79 7.93
N VAL A 169 -6.76 7.59 8.41
CA VAL A 169 -5.56 7.34 9.23
C VAL A 169 -4.26 7.42 8.41
N PHE A 170 -4.31 7.23 7.09
CA PHE A 170 -3.13 7.19 6.21
C PHE A 170 -3.10 8.31 5.17
N HIS A 171 -3.43 9.54 5.59
CA HIS A 171 -3.12 10.71 4.77
C HIS A 171 -1.60 10.84 4.63
N THR A 172 -1.08 10.56 3.43
CA THR A 172 0.33 10.82 3.12
C THR A 172 0.46 12.33 2.86
N PRO A 173 1.23 13.08 3.68
CA PRO A 173 1.47 14.49 3.41
C PRO A 173 2.17 14.66 2.06
N SER A 174 1.94 15.81 1.42
CA SER A 174 2.41 16.12 0.06
C SER A 174 3.89 16.50 0.01
#